data_AF-A0A2S5GXH0-F1
#
_entry.id   AF-A0A2S5GXH0-F1
#
_cell.length_a   1.000
_cell.length_b   1.000
_cell.length_c   1.000
_cell.angle_alpha   90.00
_cell.angle_beta   90.00
_cell.angle_gamma   90.00
#
_symmetry.space_group_name_H-M   'P 1'
#
loop_
_entity.id
_entity.type
_entity.pdbx_description
1 polymer ?
#
loop_
_entity_poly.entity_id
_entity_poly.type
_entity_poly.pdbx_seq_one_letter_code
_entity_poly.pdbx_strand_id
1 'polypeptide(L)'
;MSNVADEVLDAPAAITEYNAVQKGLAELRKDLAGVQFDVSTTAGDKAARAARSRCVSIRTSADAAYEGWNKPMLAKQREMRAILSSIKDEVKAVEEPIDAQIKAEEARKAEIKAAKEAAELARQQAIQTRINAIGQYPVQAAGKSAADIAALLAAVTELPITTELYEHRAGEAMALQADTSAKLEQMHAAALAQEAEAARLAEERAALERQRLEQEAAAAAARKAEDERLAKERAELAEQQRQLEAARYSENVRQEAARAEQARKDAAAAAELKRQQDEAAAVLRAQQEEIDRQRREFEAQQAAVRRAEQEKAEAAARAQQEKEAAARAEAEAAERERLEREASERAERQTELDRLHRASQQMLDALMQWRAAERDGDEEELQHARAARDEAIAAATQAETTTA
;
A
#
# COMPACT_ATOMS: atom_id res chain seq x y z
N MET A 1 -31.72 37.19 126.23
CA MET A 1 -30.25 37.38 126.26
C MET A 1 -29.85 37.97 127.60
N SER A 2 -30.05 37.19 128.67
CA SER A 2 -29.88 37.60 130.06
C SER A 2 -28.82 36.69 130.68
N ASN A 3 -27.88 37.29 131.42
CA ASN A 3 -26.99 36.66 132.41
C ASN A 3 -26.05 35.52 131.96
N VAL A 4 -25.10 35.77 131.06
CA VAL A 4 -23.93 34.85 130.88
C VAL A 4 -22.57 35.59 130.88
N ALA A 5 -22.55 36.92 130.85
CA ALA A 5 -21.32 37.67 130.64
C ALA A 5 -20.62 38.19 131.91
N ASP A 6 -21.23 38.08 133.10
CA ASP A 6 -20.76 38.83 134.29
C ASP A 6 -20.15 37.97 135.42
N GLU A 7 -19.81 36.71 135.14
CA GLU A 7 -19.34 35.75 136.17
C GLU A 7 -17.92 35.21 135.92
N VAL A 8 -17.15 35.79 134.98
CA VAL A 8 -15.95 35.13 134.40
C VAL A 8 -14.60 35.72 134.86
N LEU A 9 -14.55 36.71 135.76
CA LEU A 9 -13.27 37.31 136.19
C LEU A 9 -13.12 37.54 137.71
N ASP A 10 -13.70 36.68 138.55
CA ASP A 10 -13.09 36.45 139.85
C ASP A 10 -11.93 35.48 139.66
N ALA A 11 -10.71 35.85 140.09
CA ALA A 11 -9.60 34.92 140.15
C ALA A 11 -10.09 33.71 140.98
N PRO A 12 -10.27 32.51 140.39
CA PRO A 12 -10.97 31.45 141.06
C PRO A 12 -10.20 31.09 142.33
N ALA A 13 -10.91 30.76 143.41
CA ALA A 13 -10.31 30.37 144.69
C ALA A 13 -9.17 29.33 144.54
N ALA A 14 -9.19 28.54 143.46
CA ALA A 14 -8.14 27.60 143.08
C ALA A 14 -6.76 28.22 142.74
N ILE A 15 -6.67 29.48 142.27
CA ILE A 15 -5.37 30.18 142.12
C ILE A 15 -4.81 30.53 143.51
N THR A 16 -5.68 30.84 144.47
CA THR A 16 -5.29 31.11 145.86
C THR A 16 -4.72 29.85 146.55
N GLU A 17 -5.25 28.67 146.24
CA GLU A 17 -4.66 27.40 146.70
C GLU A 17 -3.23 27.20 146.18
N TYR A 18 -2.97 27.57 144.93
CA TYR A 18 -1.63 27.51 144.35
C TYR A 18 -0.65 28.47 145.05
N ASN A 19 -1.12 29.66 145.45
CA ASN A 19 -0.33 30.59 146.25
C ASN A 19 0.06 30.01 147.62
N ALA A 20 -0.84 29.26 148.27
CA ALA A 20 -0.54 28.57 149.53
C ALA A 20 0.50 27.45 149.35
N VAL A 21 0.40 26.67 148.26
CA VAL A 21 1.40 25.65 147.89
C VAL A 21 2.76 26.29 147.61
N GLN A 22 2.81 27.41 146.90
CA GLN A 22 4.05 28.15 146.64
C GLN A 22 4.70 28.64 147.92
N LYS A 23 3.92 29.21 148.84
CA LYS A 23 4.39 29.63 150.16
C LYS A 23 4.94 28.44 150.97
N GLY A 24 4.20 27.34 151.02
CA GLY A 24 4.62 26.12 151.72
C GLY A 24 5.89 25.50 151.12
N LEU A 25 6.06 25.56 149.80
CA LEU A 25 7.30 25.14 149.13
C LEU A 25 8.50 26.02 149.51
N ALA A 26 8.30 27.34 149.62
CA ALA A 26 9.34 28.27 150.03
C ALA A 26 9.80 28.01 151.48
N GLU A 27 8.84 27.79 152.40
CA GLU A 27 9.11 27.43 153.79
C GLU A 27 9.81 26.06 153.90
N LEU A 28 9.34 25.06 153.16
CA LEU A 28 9.96 23.74 153.11
C LEU A 28 11.43 23.82 152.66
N ARG A 29 11.72 24.61 151.62
CA ARG A 29 13.09 24.85 151.14
C ARG A 29 13.94 25.53 152.20
N LYS A 30 13.41 26.55 152.88
CA LYS A 30 14.13 27.26 153.95
C LYS A 30 14.48 26.33 155.12
N ASP A 31 13.52 25.51 155.55
CA ASP A 31 13.66 24.67 156.75
C ASP A 31 14.54 23.43 156.51
N LEU A 32 14.51 22.86 155.30
CA LEU A 32 15.19 21.60 155.00
C LEU A 32 16.47 21.76 154.17
N ALA A 33 16.82 22.98 153.75
CA ALA A 33 18.06 23.22 153.01
C ALA A 33 19.29 22.83 153.83
N GLY A 34 20.09 21.91 153.30
CA GLY A 34 21.36 21.49 153.91
C GLY A 34 21.21 20.67 155.21
N VAL A 35 19.99 20.34 155.62
CA VAL A 35 19.75 19.55 156.83
C VAL A 35 20.15 18.09 156.58
N GLN A 36 21.06 17.58 157.41
CA GLN A 36 21.43 16.17 157.45
C GLN A 36 20.78 15.51 158.67
N PHE A 37 20.02 14.45 158.44
CA PHE A 37 19.36 13.70 159.52
C PHE A 37 20.15 12.43 159.84
N ASP A 38 20.55 12.25 161.09
CA ASP A 38 21.15 11.01 161.57
C ASP A 38 20.07 9.97 161.89
N VAL A 39 19.67 9.22 160.86
CA VAL A 39 18.60 8.20 160.92
C VAL A 39 18.97 6.96 161.74
N SER A 40 20.22 6.82 162.19
CA SER A 40 20.61 5.74 163.10
C SER A 40 20.06 5.96 164.52
N THR A 41 19.68 7.20 164.84
CA THR A 41 19.02 7.55 166.10
C THR A 41 17.50 7.63 165.94
N THR A 42 16.76 7.24 166.97
CA THR A 42 15.29 7.33 166.97
C THR A 42 14.80 8.77 166.74
N ALA A 43 15.51 9.77 167.26
CA ALA A 43 15.17 11.18 167.08
C ALA A 43 15.39 11.65 165.64
N GLY A 44 16.51 11.27 165.02
CA GLY A 44 16.83 11.64 163.63
C GLY A 44 15.96 10.93 162.60
N ASP A 45 15.62 9.65 162.78
CA ASP A 45 14.67 8.94 161.90
C ASP A 45 13.26 9.58 161.97
N LYS A 46 12.79 9.94 163.17
CA LYS A 46 11.51 10.65 163.34
C LYS A 46 11.52 12.01 162.63
N ALA A 47 12.60 12.78 162.76
CA ALA A 47 12.75 14.08 162.10
C ALA A 47 12.81 13.95 160.56
N ALA A 48 13.54 12.97 160.05
CA ALA A 48 13.64 12.69 158.61
C ALA A 48 12.27 12.27 158.01
N ARG A 49 11.52 11.41 158.71
CA ARG A 49 10.17 11.02 158.28
C ARG A 49 9.20 12.19 158.29
N ALA A 50 9.27 13.06 159.29
CA ALA A 50 8.47 14.28 159.35
C ALA A 50 8.79 15.23 158.19
N ALA A 51 10.07 15.45 157.89
CA ALA A 51 10.52 16.24 156.75
C ALA A 51 10.01 15.67 155.41
N ARG A 52 10.18 14.35 155.20
CA ARG A 52 9.65 13.65 154.01
C ARG A 52 8.13 13.79 153.91
N SER A 53 7.41 13.66 155.02
CA SER A 53 5.95 13.82 155.04
C SER A 53 5.54 15.22 154.60
N ARG A 54 6.25 16.27 155.05
CA ARG A 54 6.02 17.65 154.58
C ARG A 54 6.27 17.79 153.08
N CYS A 55 7.37 17.23 152.55
CA CYS A 55 7.65 17.24 151.11
C CYS A 55 6.54 16.55 150.30
N VAL A 56 6.11 15.37 150.75
CA VAL A 56 5.02 14.62 150.09
C VAL A 56 3.73 15.44 150.13
N SER A 57 3.38 16.02 151.28
CA SER A 57 2.18 16.83 151.45
C SER A 57 2.14 18.02 150.47
N ILE A 58 3.23 18.79 150.38
CA ILE A 58 3.30 19.94 149.45
C ILE A 58 3.15 19.48 147.99
N ARG A 59 3.81 18.39 147.59
CA ARG A 59 3.68 17.84 146.23
C ARG A 59 2.25 17.40 145.94
N THR A 60 1.64 16.62 146.83
CA THR A 60 0.26 16.14 146.64
C THR A 60 -0.75 17.28 146.67
N SER A 61 -0.52 18.34 147.45
CA SER A 61 -1.37 19.54 147.43
C SER A 61 -1.22 20.33 146.13
N ALA A 62 -0.03 20.37 145.52
CA ALA A 62 0.17 20.96 144.20
C ALA A 62 -0.61 20.21 143.11
N ASP A 63 -0.52 18.87 143.12
CA ASP A 63 -1.25 18.01 142.19
C ASP A 63 -2.77 18.19 142.36
N ALA A 64 -3.26 18.23 143.61
CA ALA A 64 -4.67 18.46 143.93
C ALA A 64 -5.17 19.84 143.46
N ALA A 65 -4.38 20.90 143.68
CA ALA A 65 -4.72 22.25 143.23
C ALA A 65 -4.81 22.35 141.69
N TYR A 66 -3.86 21.72 140.97
CA TYR A 66 -3.89 21.65 139.51
C TYR A 66 -5.12 20.88 139.02
N GLU A 67 -5.38 19.69 139.56
CA GLU A 67 -6.53 18.89 139.17
C GLU A 67 -7.86 19.57 139.49
N GLY A 68 -7.96 20.26 140.63
CA GLY A 68 -9.14 21.00 141.07
C GLY A 68 -9.55 22.11 140.10
N TRP A 69 -8.57 22.83 139.53
CA TRP A 69 -8.83 23.88 138.54
C TRP A 69 -8.96 23.34 137.11
N ASN A 70 -8.13 22.37 136.71
CA ASN A 70 -8.08 21.90 135.33
C ASN A 70 -9.31 21.04 134.95
N LYS A 71 -9.83 20.21 135.87
CA LYS A 71 -11.03 19.39 135.63
C LYS A 71 -12.25 20.21 135.21
N PRO A 72 -12.66 21.28 135.92
CA PRO A 72 -13.79 22.10 135.50
C PRO A 72 -13.52 22.85 134.19
N MET A 73 -12.28 23.29 133.93
CA MET A 73 -11.93 23.95 132.66
C MET A 73 -12.07 23.01 131.46
N LEU A 74 -11.56 21.78 131.57
CA LEU A 74 -11.72 20.76 130.52
C LEU A 74 -13.18 20.36 130.34
N ALA A 75 -13.96 20.27 131.42
CA ALA A 75 -15.40 20.03 131.36
C ALA A 75 -16.10 21.16 130.59
N LYS A 76 -15.80 22.42 130.90
CA LYS A 76 -16.35 23.59 130.20
C LYS A 76 -15.95 23.63 128.74
N GLN A 77 -14.70 23.30 128.41
CA GLN A 77 -14.24 23.23 127.03
C GLN A 77 -15.00 22.17 126.21
N ARG A 78 -15.27 21.00 126.81
CA ARG A 78 -16.07 19.93 126.17
C ARG A 78 -17.51 20.39 125.95
N GLU A 79 -18.12 21.01 126.96
CA GLU A 79 -19.47 21.59 126.86
C GLU A 79 -19.54 22.62 125.72
N MET A 80 -18.61 23.57 125.65
CA MET A 80 -18.58 24.59 124.59
C MET A 80 -18.37 23.99 123.20
N ARG A 81 -17.54 22.95 123.07
CA ARG A 81 -17.38 22.23 121.79
C ARG A 81 -18.65 21.50 121.37
N ALA A 82 -19.38 20.91 122.32
CA ALA A 82 -20.66 20.27 122.04
C ALA A 82 -21.70 21.30 121.59
N ILE A 83 -21.79 22.45 122.27
CA ILE A 83 -22.67 23.56 121.87
C ILE A 83 -22.32 24.05 120.47
N LEU A 84 -21.04 24.27 120.17
CA LEU A 84 -20.59 24.69 118.83
C LEU A 84 -20.97 23.67 117.75
N SER A 85 -20.84 22.36 118.03
CA SER A 85 -21.24 21.31 117.10
C SER A 85 -22.75 21.35 116.85
N SER A 86 -23.56 21.42 117.93
CA SER A 86 -25.02 21.51 117.81
C SER A 86 -25.45 22.71 116.97
N ILE A 87 -24.86 23.89 117.23
CA ILE A 87 -25.14 25.10 116.45
C ILE A 87 -24.80 24.89 114.97
N LYS A 88 -23.64 24.29 114.66
CA LYS A 88 -23.24 24.02 113.28
C LYS A 88 -24.20 23.04 112.60
N ASP A 89 -24.59 21.98 113.29
CA ASP A 89 -25.48 20.96 112.75
C ASP A 89 -26.90 21.53 112.53
N GLU A 90 -27.40 22.34 113.47
CA GLU A 90 -28.69 23.03 113.36
C GLU A 90 -28.69 24.08 112.23
N VAL A 91 -27.63 24.89 112.12
CA VAL A 91 -27.48 25.87 111.02
C VAL A 91 -27.42 25.14 109.68
N LYS A 92 -26.64 24.06 109.59
CA LYS A 92 -26.50 23.27 108.38
C LYS A 92 -27.83 22.62 107.97
N ALA A 93 -28.61 22.12 108.92
CA ALA A 93 -29.94 21.57 108.65
C ALA A 93 -30.92 22.61 108.07
N VAL A 94 -30.71 23.90 108.33
CA VAL A 94 -31.47 25.00 107.72
C VAL A 94 -30.85 25.45 106.38
N GLU A 95 -29.53 25.48 106.28
CA GLU A 95 -28.79 25.90 105.08
C GLU A 95 -28.96 24.93 103.91
N GLU A 96 -28.83 23.61 104.15
CA GLU A 96 -28.90 22.58 103.10
C GLU A 96 -30.19 22.63 102.26
N PRO A 97 -31.41 22.72 102.82
CA PRO A 97 -32.62 22.85 102.01
C PRO A 97 -32.68 24.17 101.25
N ILE A 98 -32.08 25.26 101.76
CA ILE A 98 -32.01 26.55 101.05
C ILE A 98 -31.05 26.44 99.86
N ASP A 99 -29.85 25.89 100.06
CA ASP A 99 -28.87 25.65 98.99
C ASP A 99 -29.43 24.73 97.90
N ALA A 100 -30.15 23.67 98.29
CA ALA A 100 -30.84 22.78 97.35
C ALA A 100 -31.91 23.51 96.52
N GLN A 101 -32.69 24.41 97.13
CA GLN A 101 -33.67 25.23 96.41
C GLN A 101 -33.01 26.22 95.45
N ILE A 102 -31.91 26.86 95.85
CA ILE A 102 -31.14 27.77 94.99
C ILE A 102 -30.62 27.03 93.76
N LYS A 103 -29.96 25.88 93.97
CA LYS A 103 -29.41 25.05 92.88
C LYS A 103 -30.50 24.55 91.93
N ALA A 104 -31.66 24.15 92.45
CA ALA A 104 -32.79 23.72 91.63
C ALA A 104 -33.31 24.86 90.74
N GLU A 105 -33.42 26.08 91.26
CA GLU A 105 -33.86 27.24 90.49
C GLU A 105 -32.80 27.71 89.48
N GLU A 106 -31.52 27.64 89.82
CA GLU A 106 -30.42 27.91 88.88
C GLU A 106 -30.41 26.92 87.73
N ALA A 107 -30.60 25.62 88.01
CA ALA A 107 -30.74 24.59 86.98
C ALA A 107 -31.95 24.86 86.08
N ARG A 108 -33.13 25.17 86.65
CA ARG A 108 -34.33 25.52 85.88
C ARG A 108 -34.11 26.75 84.99
N LYS A 109 -33.46 27.80 85.50
CA LYS A 109 -33.12 28.99 84.71
C LYS A 109 -32.13 28.67 83.59
N ALA A 110 -31.13 27.83 83.85
CA ALA A 110 -30.17 27.40 82.85
C ALA A 110 -30.84 26.57 81.74
N GLU A 111 -31.72 25.64 82.08
CA GLU A 111 -32.51 24.86 81.11
C GLU A 111 -33.42 25.74 80.24
N ILE A 112 -34.14 26.70 80.85
CA ILE A 112 -34.98 27.65 80.10
C ILE A 112 -34.12 28.49 79.15
N LYS A 113 -32.96 28.96 79.60
CA LYS A 113 -32.04 29.75 78.77
C LYS A 113 -31.52 28.91 77.61
N ALA A 114 -31.04 27.69 77.87
CA ALA A 114 -30.57 26.77 76.84
C ALA A 114 -31.67 26.42 75.82
N ALA A 115 -32.91 26.19 76.29
CA ALA A 115 -34.04 25.92 75.41
C ALA A 115 -34.39 27.12 74.51
N LYS A 116 -34.34 28.35 75.05
CA LYS A 116 -34.54 29.58 74.26
C LYS A 116 -33.44 29.79 73.21
N GLU A 117 -32.19 29.59 73.60
CA GLU A 117 -31.04 29.69 72.68
C GLU A 117 -31.11 28.63 71.58
N ALA A 118 -31.46 27.39 71.93
CA ALA A 118 -31.65 26.32 70.95
C ALA A 118 -32.82 26.59 70.00
N ALA A 119 -33.95 27.11 70.50
CA ALA A 119 -35.09 27.48 69.68
C ALA A 119 -34.76 28.62 68.70
N GLU A 120 -34.03 29.65 69.15
CA GLU A 120 -33.59 30.76 68.30
C GLU A 120 -32.56 30.29 67.26
N LEU A 121 -31.62 29.43 67.63
CA LEU A 121 -30.68 28.83 66.68
C LEU A 121 -31.41 28.00 65.61
N ALA A 122 -32.33 27.13 66.01
CA ALA A 122 -33.11 26.31 65.09
C ALA A 122 -33.95 27.18 64.13
N ARG A 123 -34.52 28.27 64.64
CA ARG A 123 -35.26 29.27 63.85
C ARG A 123 -34.35 29.93 62.80
N GLN A 124 -33.17 30.43 63.20
CA GLN A 124 -32.20 31.04 62.28
C GLN A 124 -31.71 30.05 61.22
N GLN A 125 -31.44 28.80 61.61
CA GLN A 125 -31.05 27.73 60.69
C GLN A 125 -32.15 27.40 59.68
N ALA A 126 -33.41 27.38 60.10
CA ALA A 126 -34.54 27.16 59.20
C ALA A 126 -34.65 28.26 58.15
N ILE A 127 -34.49 29.53 58.54
CA ILE A 127 -34.47 30.66 57.60
C ILE A 127 -33.28 30.55 56.64
N GLN A 128 -32.08 30.27 57.15
CA GLN A 128 -30.89 30.08 56.30
C GLN A 128 -31.07 28.93 55.31
N THR A 129 -31.68 27.82 55.74
CA THR A 129 -31.92 26.66 54.87
C THR A 129 -32.86 27.02 53.72
N ARG A 130 -33.92 27.79 54.00
CA ARG A 130 -34.85 28.29 52.95
C ARG A 130 -34.13 29.20 51.96
N ILE A 131 -33.33 30.16 52.45
CA ILE A 131 -32.54 31.05 51.59
C ILE A 131 -31.57 30.25 50.72
N ASN A 132 -30.84 29.29 51.30
CA ASN A 132 -29.92 28.44 50.55
C ASN A 132 -30.64 27.64 49.46
N ALA A 133 -31.86 27.15 49.73
CA ALA A 133 -32.65 26.40 48.76
C ALA A 133 -32.98 27.22 47.51
N ILE A 134 -33.26 28.52 47.64
CA ILE A 134 -33.47 29.43 46.50
C ILE A 134 -32.23 29.42 45.59
N GLY A 135 -31.04 29.58 46.16
CA GLY A 135 -29.79 29.58 45.41
C GLY A 135 -29.40 28.25 44.74
N GLN A 136 -30.07 27.13 45.06
CA GLN A 136 -29.75 25.81 44.48
C GLN A 136 -30.45 25.55 43.13
N TYR A 137 -31.51 26.30 42.78
CA TYR A 137 -32.25 26.06 41.54
C TYR A 137 -31.39 26.14 40.25
N PRO A 138 -30.43 27.08 40.10
CA PRO A 138 -29.58 27.14 38.91
C PRO A 138 -28.67 25.91 38.79
N VAL A 139 -28.23 25.34 39.92
CA VAL A 139 -27.48 24.08 39.94
C VAL A 139 -28.34 22.92 39.46
N GLN A 140 -29.61 22.87 39.89
CA GLN A 140 -30.57 21.85 39.44
C GLN A 140 -31.00 22.02 37.98
N ALA A 141 -30.85 23.21 37.40
CA ALA A 141 -31.18 23.51 36.01
C ALA A 141 -30.07 23.10 35.03
N ALA A 142 -28.83 22.89 35.50
CA ALA A 142 -27.71 22.57 34.64
C ALA A 142 -27.95 21.27 33.85
N GLY A 143 -27.84 21.34 32.53
CA GLY A 143 -27.99 20.19 31.62
C GLY A 143 -29.42 19.73 31.36
N LYS A 144 -30.44 20.44 31.87
CA LYS A 144 -31.85 20.14 31.60
C LYS A 144 -32.33 20.77 30.29
N SER A 145 -33.49 20.30 29.81
CA SER A 145 -34.18 20.88 28.65
C SER A 145 -34.67 22.29 28.93
N ALA A 146 -34.93 23.09 27.88
CA ALA A 146 -35.51 24.41 28.04
C ALA A 146 -36.85 24.36 28.80
N ALA A 147 -37.70 23.38 28.50
CA ALA A 147 -38.99 23.20 29.17
C ALA A 147 -38.84 22.96 30.68
N ASP A 148 -37.90 22.12 31.09
CA ASP A 148 -37.66 21.85 32.51
C ASP A 148 -37.04 23.05 33.24
N ILE A 149 -36.16 23.81 32.57
CA ILE A 149 -35.60 25.05 33.13
C ILE A 149 -36.70 26.10 33.31
N ALA A 150 -37.64 26.20 32.36
CA ALA A 150 -38.81 27.08 32.48
C ALA A 150 -39.71 26.69 33.68
N ALA A 151 -39.90 25.39 33.92
CA ALA A 151 -40.65 24.93 35.09
C ALA A 151 -39.95 25.28 36.42
N LEU A 152 -38.62 25.18 36.48
CA LEU A 152 -37.82 25.62 37.63
C LEU A 152 -37.91 27.14 37.84
N LEU A 153 -37.86 27.92 36.76
CA LEU A 153 -38.02 29.38 36.81
C LEU A 153 -39.40 29.78 37.37
N ALA A 154 -40.47 29.12 36.91
CA ALA A 154 -41.81 29.32 37.43
C ALA A 154 -41.86 29.01 38.93
N ALA A 155 -41.30 27.87 39.34
CA ALA A 155 -41.26 27.47 40.74
C ALA A 155 -40.53 28.50 41.63
N VAL A 156 -39.36 29.01 41.20
CA VAL A 156 -38.63 30.05 41.96
C VAL A 156 -39.43 31.34 42.05
N THR A 157 -40.06 31.75 40.95
CA THR A 157 -40.82 33.02 40.89
C THR A 157 -42.07 32.97 41.77
N GLU A 158 -42.70 31.80 41.90
CA GLU A 158 -43.88 31.59 42.76
C GLU A 158 -43.54 31.39 44.25
N LEU A 159 -42.26 31.28 44.62
CA LEU A 159 -41.88 31.11 46.03
C LEU A 159 -42.36 32.33 46.87
N PRO A 160 -43.13 32.11 47.94
CA PRO A 160 -43.59 33.20 48.79
C PRO A 160 -42.44 33.71 49.65
N ILE A 161 -41.92 34.90 49.34
CA ILE A 161 -40.92 35.59 50.16
C ILE A 161 -41.63 36.61 51.06
N THR A 162 -42.05 36.17 52.24
CA THR A 162 -42.75 37.01 53.23
C THR A 162 -41.92 37.20 54.49
N THR A 163 -42.20 38.28 55.23
CA THR A 163 -41.61 38.53 56.56
C THR A 163 -42.01 37.48 57.59
N GLU A 164 -43.11 36.75 57.39
CA GLU A 164 -43.49 35.63 58.26
C GLU A 164 -42.55 34.43 58.12
N LEU A 165 -42.04 34.17 56.90
CA LEU A 165 -41.19 33.02 56.60
C LEU A 165 -39.69 33.32 56.76
N TYR A 166 -39.29 34.56 56.50
CA TYR A 166 -37.88 35.00 56.42
C TYR A 166 -37.54 36.16 57.36
N GLU A 167 -38.53 36.76 58.02
CA GLU A 167 -38.33 37.80 59.03
C GLU A 167 -37.54 39.00 58.51
N HIS A 168 -36.56 39.49 59.28
CA HIS A 168 -35.67 40.57 58.88
C HIS A 168 -34.80 40.22 57.65
N ARG A 169 -34.71 38.94 57.28
CA ARG A 169 -33.96 38.44 56.11
C ARG A 169 -34.83 38.31 54.85
N ALA A 170 -36.10 38.73 54.90
CA ALA A 170 -36.96 38.71 53.71
C ALA A 170 -36.35 39.50 52.53
N GLY A 171 -35.69 40.63 52.80
CA GLY A 171 -35.01 41.41 51.76
C GLY A 171 -33.85 40.67 51.09
N GLU A 172 -33.06 39.92 51.86
CA GLU A 172 -31.99 39.05 51.34
C GLU A 172 -32.57 37.93 50.45
N ALA A 173 -33.64 37.29 50.93
CA ALA A 173 -34.32 36.24 50.17
C ALA A 173 -34.94 36.76 48.87
N MET A 174 -35.51 37.97 48.86
CA MET A 174 -36.05 38.61 47.65
C MET A 174 -34.94 38.92 46.63
N ALA A 175 -33.81 39.48 47.08
CA ALA A 175 -32.67 39.72 46.22
C ALA A 175 -32.14 38.42 45.61
N LEU A 176 -31.99 37.38 46.43
CA LEU A 176 -31.54 36.07 45.96
C LEU A 176 -32.53 35.42 44.99
N GLN A 177 -33.83 35.56 45.22
CA GLN A 177 -34.87 35.09 44.30
C GLN A 177 -34.74 35.78 42.94
N ALA A 178 -34.57 37.10 42.91
CA ALA A 178 -34.39 37.87 41.68
C ALA A 178 -33.13 37.45 40.92
N ASP A 179 -31.99 37.32 41.62
CA ASP A 179 -30.72 36.85 41.03
C ASP A 179 -30.84 35.43 40.47
N THR A 180 -31.52 34.55 41.22
CA THR A 180 -31.77 33.17 40.82
C THR A 180 -32.65 33.09 39.59
N SER A 181 -33.76 33.85 39.55
CA SER A 181 -34.64 33.93 38.39
C SER A 181 -33.90 34.47 37.17
N ALA A 182 -33.13 35.55 37.31
CA ALA A 182 -32.33 36.10 36.21
C ALA A 182 -31.31 35.09 35.67
N LYS A 183 -30.70 34.28 36.54
CA LYS A 183 -29.78 33.23 36.12
C LYS A 183 -30.50 32.11 35.36
N LEU A 184 -31.66 31.68 35.84
CA LEU A 184 -32.48 30.66 35.17
C LEU A 184 -33.01 31.15 33.83
N GLU A 185 -33.39 32.43 33.71
CA GLU A 185 -33.78 33.05 32.43
C GLU A 185 -32.65 32.99 31.39
N GLN A 186 -31.42 33.31 31.81
CA GLN A 186 -30.23 33.19 30.93
C GLN A 186 -30.01 31.75 30.48
N MET A 187 -30.12 30.78 31.41
CA MET A 187 -29.96 29.36 31.09
C MET A 187 -31.08 28.85 30.17
N HIS A 188 -32.32 29.28 30.40
CA HIS A 188 -33.47 28.94 29.58
C HIS A 188 -33.31 29.48 28.16
N ALA A 189 -32.90 30.75 28.00
CA ALA A 189 -32.64 31.35 26.70
C ALA A 189 -31.52 30.61 25.94
N ALA A 190 -30.44 30.23 26.64
CA ALA A 190 -29.37 29.44 26.06
C ALA A 190 -29.84 28.04 25.62
N ALA A 191 -30.65 27.36 26.44
CA ALA A 191 -31.21 26.05 26.10
C ALA A 191 -32.16 26.14 24.90
N LEU A 192 -33.04 27.16 24.83
CA LEU A 192 -33.90 27.39 23.67
C LEU A 192 -33.11 27.60 22.38
N ALA A 193 -32.03 28.39 22.45
CA ALA A 193 -31.16 28.62 21.29
C ALA A 193 -30.50 27.32 20.82
N GLN A 194 -29.97 26.52 21.75
CA GLN A 194 -29.36 25.22 21.43
C GLN A 194 -30.35 24.23 20.84
N GLU A 195 -31.55 24.13 21.40
CA GLU A 195 -32.61 23.25 20.89
C GLU A 195 -33.09 23.68 19.50
N ALA A 196 -33.25 24.99 19.27
CA ALA A 196 -33.61 25.53 17.97
C ALA A 196 -32.52 25.27 16.91
N GLU A 197 -31.24 25.46 17.25
CA GLU A 197 -30.13 25.12 16.36
C GLU A 197 -30.06 23.62 16.08
N ALA A 198 -30.25 22.77 17.09
CA ALA A 198 -30.29 21.32 16.93
C ALA A 198 -31.44 20.89 16.01
N ALA A 199 -32.62 21.50 16.15
CA ALA A 199 -33.75 21.25 15.26
C ALA A 199 -33.45 21.67 13.81
N ARG A 200 -32.87 22.86 13.59
CA ARG A 200 -32.47 23.32 12.25
C ARG A 200 -31.44 22.39 11.61
N LEU A 201 -30.44 21.95 12.37
CA LEU A 201 -29.42 21.01 11.88
C LEU A 201 -30.03 19.63 11.57
N ALA A 202 -31.01 19.17 12.36
CA ALA A 202 -31.71 17.92 12.08
C ALA A 202 -32.54 18.00 10.79
N GLU A 203 -33.25 19.12 10.59
CA GLU A 203 -33.99 19.39 9.34
C GLU A 203 -33.06 19.48 8.13
N GLU A 204 -31.93 20.19 8.25
CA GLU A 204 -30.92 20.30 7.19
C GLU A 204 -30.34 18.93 6.84
N ARG A 205 -29.98 18.11 7.82
CA ARG A 205 -29.51 16.74 7.60
C ARG A 205 -30.57 15.87 6.93
N ALA A 206 -31.83 15.99 7.33
CA ALA A 206 -32.93 15.25 6.70
C ALA A 206 -33.18 15.70 5.25
N ALA A 207 -33.07 17.00 4.96
CA ALA A 207 -33.19 17.54 3.61
C ALA A 207 -32.04 17.07 2.71
N LEU A 208 -30.80 17.11 3.21
CA LEU A 208 -29.62 16.62 2.50
C LEU A 208 -29.74 15.11 2.22
N GLU A 209 -30.21 14.32 3.19
CA GLU A 209 -30.40 12.89 2.99
C GLU A 209 -31.47 12.60 1.92
N ARG A 210 -32.59 13.33 1.94
CA ARG A 210 -33.61 13.24 0.88
C ARG A 210 -33.02 13.59 -0.50
N GLN A 211 -32.22 14.66 -0.57
CA GLN A 211 -31.56 15.05 -1.83
C GLN A 211 -30.59 13.97 -2.32
N ARG A 212 -29.83 13.32 -1.43
CA ARG A 212 -28.93 12.23 -1.79
C ARG A 212 -29.70 11.03 -2.34
N LEU A 213 -30.80 10.63 -1.69
CA LEU A 213 -31.65 9.54 -2.16
C LEU A 213 -32.29 9.86 -3.52
N GLU A 214 -32.74 11.10 -3.72
CA GLU A 214 -33.29 11.54 -5.01
C GLU A 214 -32.23 11.53 -6.11
N GLN A 215 -31.01 12.02 -5.84
CA GLN A 215 -29.88 11.97 -6.77
C GLN A 215 -29.48 10.53 -7.10
N GLU A 216 -29.43 9.64 -6.12
CA GLU A 216 -29.12 8.22 -6.33
C GLU A 216 -30.20 7.55 -7.18
N ALA A 217 -31.48 7.80 -6.90
CA ALA A 217 -32.59 7.30 -7.69
C ALA A 217 -32.55 7.83 -9.14
N ALA A 218 -32.27 9.12 -9.32
CA ALA A 218 -32.12 9.73 -10.64
C ALA A 218 -30.92 9.15 -11.41
N ALA A 219 -29.77 8.95 -10.75
CA ALA A 219 -28.60 8.32 -11.35
C ALA A 219 -28.87 6.85 -11.73
N ALA A 220 -29.57 6.11 -10.88
CA ALA A 220 -29.98 4.73 -11.18
C ALA A 220 -30.97 4.66 -12.35
N ALA A 221 -31.92 5.59 -12.42
CA ALA A 221 -32.85 5.71 -13.55
C ALA A 221 -32.12 6.07 -14.86
N ALA A 222 -31.17 7.01 -14.81
CA ALA A 222 -30.35 7.38 -15.96
C ALA A 222 -29.50 6.21 -16.47
N ARG A 223 -28.86 5.45 -15.57
CA ARG A 223 -28.12 4.23 -15.93
C ARG A 223 -29.00 3.19 -16.60
N LYS A 224 -30.19 2.92 -16.04
CA LYS A 224 -31.16 2.00 -16.67
C LYS A 224 -31.59 2.47 -18.05
N ALA A 225 -31.85 3.77 -18.22
CA ALA A 225 -32.21 4.33 -19.53
C ALA A 225 -31.06 4.23 -20.54
N GLU A 226 -29.81 4.45 -20.10
CA GLU A 226 -28.62 4.28 -20.93
C GLU A 226 -28.39 2.82 -21.33
N ASP A 227 -28.50 1.89 -20.37
CA ASP A 227 -28.42 0.45 -20.61
C ASP A 227 -29.49 -0.03 -21.59
N GLU A 228 -30.73 0.46 -21.46
CA GLU A 228 -31.82 0.17 -22.41
C GLU A 228 -31.54 0.73 -23.81
N ARG A 229 -30.96 1.93 -23.92
CA ARG A 229 -30.56 2.51 -25.20
C ARG A 229 -29.45 1.68 -25.85
N LEU A 230 -28.41 1.33 -25.09
CA LEU A 230 -27.32 0.49 -25.57
C LEU A 230 -27.81 -0.91 -25.95
N ALA A 231 -28.77 -1.47 -25.22
CA ALA A 231 -29.38 -2.76 -25.57
C ALA A 231 -30.16 -2.68 -26.88
N LYS A 232 -30.94 -1.61 -27.09
CA LYS A 232 -31.65 -1.36 -28.37
C LYS A 232 -30.67 -1.19 -29.52
N GLU A 233 -29.64 -0.36 -29.34
CA GLU A 233 -28.61 -0.15 -30.37
C GLU A 233 -27.87 -1.44 -30.73
N ARG A 234 -27.50 -2.26 -29.73
CA ARG A 234 -26.90 -3.58 -29.95
C ARG A 234 -27.86 -4.53 -30.68
N ALA A 235 -29.15 -4.50 -30.36
CA ALA A 235 -30.15 -5.32 -31.04
C ALA A 235 -30.31 -4.91 -32.52
N GLU A 236 -30.42 -3.60 -32.79
CA GLU A 236 -30.46 -3.05 -34.14
C GLU A 236 -29.22 -3.41 -34.95
N LEU A 237 -28.03 -3.27 -34.35
CA LEU A 237 -26.76 -3.62 -35.01
C LEU A 237 -26.67 -5.12 -35.30
N ALA A 238 -27.11 -5.97 -34.37
CA ALA A 238 -27.16 -7.41 -34.57
C ALA A 238 -28.17 -7.81 -35.65
N GLU A 239 -29.30 -7.10 -35.76
CA GLU A 239 -30.28 -7.32 -36.82
C GLU A 239 -29.75 -6.87 -38.19
N GLN A 240 -29.09 -5.71 -38.26
CA GLN A 240 -28.39 -5.25 -39.48
C GLN A 240 -27.31 -6.24 -39.91
N GLN A 241 -26.52 -6.77 -38.97
CA GLN A 241 -25.52 -7.80 -39.27
C GLN A 241 -26.18 -9.06 -39.83
N ARG A 242 -27.27 -9.55 -39.23
CA ARG A 242 -28.02 -10.70 -39.78
C ARG A 242 -28.58 -10.42 -41.18
N GLN A 243 -29.09 -9.21 -41.43
CA GLN A 243 -29.57 -8.83 -42.76
C GLN A 243 -28.43 -8.80 -43.79
N LEU A 244 -27.27 -8.24 -43.43
CA LEU A 244 -26.07 -8.23 -44.27
C LEU A 244 -25.54 -9.65 -44.54
N GLU A 245 -25.50 -10.51 -43.53
CA GLU A 245 -25.11 -11.90 -43.67
C GLU A 245 -26.10 -12.69 -44.54
N ALA A 246 -27.41 -12.51 -44.34
CA ALA A 246 -28.43 -13.11 -45.19
C ALA A 246 -28.35 -12.62 -46.64
N ALA A 247 -28.10 -11.32 -46.84
CA ALA A 247 -27.88 -10.74 -48.16
C ALA A 247 -26.64 -11.36 -48.83
N ARG A 248 -25.50 -11.39 -48.13
CA ARG A 248 -24.25 -12.02 -48.61
C ARG A 248 -24.44 -13.49 -48.92
N TYR A 249 -25.16 -14.23 -48.08
CA TYR A 249 -25.48 -15.63 -48.32
C TYR A 249 -26.33 -15.79 -49.58
N SER A 250 -27.38 -14.97 -49.75
CA SER A 250 -28.21 -15.01 -50.95
C SER A 250 -27.46 -14.61 -52.23
N GLU A 251 -26.55 -13.64 -52.13
CA GLU A 251 -25.66 -13.21 -53.22
C GLU A 251 -24.70 -14.33 -53.60
N ASN A 252 -24.08 -15.00 -52.63
CA ASN A 252 -23.20 -16.15 -52.86
C ASN A 252 -23.96 -17.31 -53.51
N VAL A 253 -25.16 -17.63 -53.05
CA VAL A 253 -26.00 -18.66 -53.67
C VAL A 253 -26.35 -18.29 -55.13
N ARG A 254 -26.67 -17.02 -55.41
CA ARG A 254 -26.89 -16.54 -56.78
C ARG A 254 -25.63 -16.63 -57.63
N GLN A 255 -24.47 -16.26 -57.09
CA GLN A 255 -23.19 -16.34 -57.79
C GLN A 255 -22.78 -17.79 -58.06
N GLU A 256 -22.97 -18.70 -57.12
CA GLU A 256 -22.72 -20.13 -57.31
C GLU A 256 -23.67 -20.72 -58.36
N ALA A 257 -24.95 -20.38 -58.31
CA ALA A 257 -25.92 -20.79 -59.33
C ALA A 257 -25.54 -20.25 -60.72
N ALA A 258 -25.13 -18.98 -60.83
CA ALA A 258 -24.68 -18.39 -62.08
C ALA A 258 -23.38 -19.04 -62.60
N ARG A 259 -22.42 -19.33 -61.72
CA ARG A 259 -21.19 -20.07 -62.08
C ARG A 259 -21.49 -21.49 -62.53
N ALA A 260 -22.42 -22.18 -61.86
CA ALA A 260 -22.85 -23.51 -62.26
C ALA A 260 -23.58 -23.51 -63.61
N GLU A 261 -24.42 -22.51 -63.87
CA GLU A 261 -25.06 -22.33 -65.17
C GLU A 261 -24.03 -22.02 -66.28
N GLN A 262 -23.07 -21.13 -65.99
CA GLN A 262 -21.99 -20.81 -66.93
C GLN A 262 -21.12 -22.04 -67.21
N ALA A 263 -20.73 -22.80 -66.19
CA ALA A 263 -19.99 -24.06 -66.36
C ALA A 263 -20.78 -25.09 -67.19
N ARG A 264 -22.11 -25.14 -67.06
CA ARG A 264 -22.96 -26.00 -67.93
C ARG A 264 -22.97 -25.50 -69.37
N LYS A 265 -23.06 -24.18 -69.60
CA LYS A 265 -23.00 -23.59 -70.95
C LYS A 265 -21.64 -23.83 -71.59
N ASP A 266 -20.56 -23.63 -70.86
CA ASP A 266 -19.19 -23.84 -71.33
C ASP A 266 -18.92 -25.33 -71.61
N ALA A 267 -19.41 -26.25 -70.76
CA ALA A 267 -19.33 -27.69 -71.01
C ALA A 267 -20.15 -28.13 -72.24
N ALA A 268 -21.34 -27.54 -72.44
CA ALA A 268 -22.15 -27.79 -73.63
C ALA A 268 -21.47 -27.27 -74.91
N ALA A 269 -20.88 -26.07 -74.86
CA ALA A 269 -20.13 -25.49 -75.97
C ALA A 269 -18.86 -26.30 -76.30
N ALA A 270 -18.14 -26.77 -75.29
CA ALA A 270 -16.96 -27.63 -75.47
C ALA A 270 -17.33 -28.99 -76.07
N ALA A 271 -18.45 -29.58 -75.65
CA ALA A 271 -18.96 -30.83 -76.22
C ALA A 271 -19.37 -30.65 -77.70
N GLU A 272 -20.01 -29.53 -78.03
CA GLU A 272 -20.40 -29.20 -79.40
C GLU A 272 -19.18 -28.93 -80.30
N LEU A 273 -18.19 -28.16 -79.82
CA LEU A 273 -16.94 -27.94 -80.52
C LEU A 273 -16.18 -29.24 -80.77
N LYS A 274 -16.19 -30.17 -79.80
CA LYS A 274 -15.57 -31.48 -79.96
C LYS A 274 -16.27 -32.32 -81.05
N ARG A 275 -17.61 -32.30 -81.11
CA ARG A 275 -18.36 -32.98 -82.19
C ARG A 275 -18.01 -32.40 -83.56
N GLN A 276 -17.94 -31.07 -83.68
CA GLN A 276 -17.55 -30.41 -84.91
C GLN A 276 -16.11 -30.75 -85.34
N GLN A 277 -15.19 -30.86 -84.37
CA GLN A 277 -13.81 -31.31 -84.63
C GLN A 277 -13.75 -32.78 -85.05
N ASP A 278 -14.53 -33.66 -84.41
CA ASP A 278 -14.58 -35.08 -84.76
C ASP A 278 -15.21 -35.30 -86.16
N GLU A 279 -16.26 -34.55 -86.51
CA GLU A 279 -16.86 -34.54 -87.85
C GLU A 279 -15.89 -33.99 -88.91
N ALA A 280 -15.22 -32.87 -88.64
CA ALA A 280 -14.21 -32.31 -89.54
C ALA A 280 -13.03 -33.27 -89.73
N ALA A 281 -12.59 -33.94 -88.67
CA ALA A 281 -11.53 -34.95 -88.73
C ALA A 281 -11.97 -36.19 -89.53
N ALA A 282 -13.23 -36.61 -89.44
CA ALA A 282 -13.76 -37.71 -90.24
C ALA A 282 -13.81 -37.35 -91.73
N VAL A 283 -14.23 -36.13 -92.08
CA VAL A 283 -14.22 -35.63 -93.47
C VAL A 283 -12.80 -35.55 -94.02
N LEU A 284 -11.83 -35.04 -93.23
CA LEU A 284 -10.43 -34.98 -93.61
C LEU A 284 -9.81 -36.37 -93.81
N ARG A 285 -10.13 -37.35 -92.96
CA ARG A 285 -9.66 -38.74 -93.13
C ARG A 285 -10.22 -39.37 -94.40
N ALA A 286 -11.51 -39.18 -94.70
CA ALA A 286 -12.11 -39.69 -95.93
C ALA A 286 -11.50 -39.06 -97.19
N GLN A 287 -11.19 -37.75 -97.16
CA GLN A 287 -10.48 -37.08 -98.25
C GLN A 287 -9.04 -37.60 -98.40
N GLN A 288 -8.34 -37.83 -97.29
CA GLN A 288 -6.98 -38.34 -97.30
C GLN A 288 -6.90 -39.77 -97.84
N GLU A 289 -7.85 -40.64 -97.49
CA GLU A 289 -7.95 -42.00 -98.01
C GLU A 289 -8.21 -42.02 -99.53
N GLU A 290 -9.02 -41.09 -100.05
CA GLU A 290 -9.27 -40.94 -101.48
C GLU A 290 -8.01 -40.43 -102.22
N ILE A 291 -7.30 -39.45 -101.65
CA ILE A 291 -6.02 -38.96 -102.18
C ILE A 291 -4.97 -40.07 -102.19
N ASP A 292 -4.90 -40.90 -101.14
CA ASP A 292 -3.96 -42.01 -101.04
C ASP A 292 -4.30 -43.12 -102.05
N ARG A 293 -5.58 -43.34 -102.35
CA ARG A 293 -6.03 -44.27 -103.40
C ARG A 293 -5.59 -43.80 -104.78
N GLN A 294 -5.80 -42.52 -105.08
CA GLN A 294 -5.36 -41.89 -106.34
C GLN A 294 -3.83 -41.89 -106.48
N ARG A 295 -3.09 -41.66 -105.38
CA ARG A 295 -1.63 -41.75 -105.35
C ARG A 295 -1.13 -43.17 -105.63
N ARG A 296 -1.74 -44.20 -105.05
CA ARG A 296 -1.35 -45.60 -105.30
C ARG A 296 -1.57 -46.03 -106.74
N GLU A 297 -2.69 -45.60 -107.35
CA GLU A 297 -2.95 -45.85 -108.77
C GLU A 297 -1.93 -45.13 -109.68
N PHE A 298 -1.61 -43.88 -109.36
CA PHE A 298 -0.60 -43.09 -110.07
C PHE A 298 0.82 -43.65 -109.88
N GLU A 299 1.19 -44.08 -108.68
CA GLU A 299 2.47 -44.71 -108.38
C GLU A 299 2.63 -46.07 -109.05
N ALA A 300 1.56 -46.87 -109.16
CA ALA A 300 1.58 -48.13 -109.89
C ALA A 300 1.80 -47.93 -111.40
N GLN A 301 1.16 -46.91 -111.99
CA GLN A 301 1.38 -46.53 -113.39
C GLN A 301 2.80 -45.99 -113.62
N GLN A 302 3.31 -45.14 -112.72
CA GLN A 302 4.69 -44.65 -112.80
C GLN A 302 5.75 -45.73 -112.51
N ALA A 303 5.46 -46.72 -111.66
CA ALA A 303 6.37 -47.83 -111.39
C ALA A 303 6.50 -48.78 -112.60
N ALA A 304 5.42 -48.97 -113.38
CA ALA A 304 5.48 -49.74 -114.62
C ALA A 304 6.34 -49.03 -115.69
N VAL A 305 6.20 -47.70 -115.83
CA VAL A 305 7.03 -46.88 -116.73
C VAL A 305 8.50 -46.86 -116.26
N ARG A 306 8.75 -46.66 -114.95
CA ARG A 306 10.11 -46.66 -114.38
C ARG A 306 10.80 -48.02 -114.49
N ARG A 307 10.09 -49.14 -114.36
CA ARG A 307 10.69 -50.48 -114.57
C ARG A 307 11.11 -50.71 -116.02
N ALA A 308 10.29 -50.27 -116.99
CA ALA A 308 10.64 -50.36 -118.41
C ALA A 308 11.79 -49.41 -118.81
N GLU A 309 11.92 -48.25 -118.15
CA GLU A 309 13.06 -47.35 -118.32
C GLU A 309 14.32 -47.83 -117.58
N GLN A 310 14.18 -48.43 -116.39
CA GLN A 310 15.29 -48.98 -115.62
C GLN A 310 15.92 -50.21 -116.30
N GLU A 311 15.14 -51.10 -116.92
CA GLU A 311 15.71 -52.21 -117.70
C GLU A 311 16.50 -51.71 -118.93
N LYS A 312 16.03 -50.64 -119.59
CA LYS A 312 16.76 -49.99 -120.69
C LYS A 312 17.99 -49.22 -120.20
N ALA A 313 17.91 -48.58 -119.03
CA ALA A 313 19.01 -47.85 -118.43
C ALA A 313 20.07 -48.78 -117.83
N GLU A 314 19.72 -49.93 -117.26
CA GLU A 314 20.67 -50.93 -116.75
C GLU A 314 21.40 -51.68 -117.88
N ALA A 315 20.72 -51.97 -118.99
CA ALA A 315 21.37 -52.50 -120.19
C ALA A 315 22.36 -51.47 -120.82
N ALA A 316 21.98 -50.18 -120.84
CA ALA A 316 22.86 -49.11 -121.28
C ALA A 316 24.01 -48.83 -120.30
N ALA A 317 23.78 -48.90 -118.98
CA ALA A 317 24.79 -48.67 -117.95
C ALA A 317 25.81 -49.81 -117.88
N ARG A 318 25.43 -51.08 -118.10
CA ARG A 318 26.39 -52.20 -118.20
C ARG A 318 27.30 -52.07 -119.42
N ALA A 319 26.75 -51.66 -120.57
CA ALA A 319 27.53 -51.38 -121.78
C ALA A 319 28.45 -50.13 -121.62
N GLN A 320 28.04 -49.15 -120.82
CA GLN A 320 28.84 -47.96 -120.52
C GLN A 320 29.93 -48.25 -119.46
N GLN A 321 29.65 -49.08 -118.46
CA GLN A 321 30.63 -49.48 -117.43
C GLN A 321 31.74 -50.39 -117.98
N GLU A 322 31.44 -51.29 -118.94
CA GLU A 322 32.50 -52.04 -119.64
C GLU A 322 33.40 -51.11 -120.47
N LYS A 323 32.83 -50.08 -121.11
CA LYS A 323 33.59 -49.08 -121.89
C LYS A 323 34.40 -48.13 -121.00
N GLU A 324 33.88 -47.72 -119.85
CA GLU A 324 34.59 -46.85 -118.91
C GLU A 324 35.67 -47.59 -118.10
N ALA A 325 35.48 -48.89 -117.81
CA ALA A 325 36.52 -49.72 -117.21
C ALA A 325 37.69 -49.97 -118.18
N ALA A 326 37.41 -50.18 -119.48
CA ALA A 326 38.43 -50.26 -120.51
C ALA A 326 39.16 -48.90 -120.72
N ALA A 327 38.43 -47.78 -120.72
CA ALA A 327 39.01 -46.45 -120.90
C ALA A 327 39.88 -45.99 -119.72
N ARG A 328 39.55 -46.38 -118.48
CA ARG A 328 40.39 -46.08 -117.30
C ARG A 328 41.70 -46.88 -117.31
N ALA A 329 41.67 -48.13 -117.75
CA ALA A 329 42.88 -48.94 -117.92
C ALA A 329 43.79 -48.41 -119.04
N GLU A 330 43.22 -47.90 -120.14
CA GLU A 330 43.98 -47.21 -121.20
C GLU A 330 44.55 -45.86 -120.75
N ALA A 331 43.82 -45.08 -119.95
CA ALA A 331 44.28 -43.79 -119.45
C ALA A 331 45.44 -43.91 -118.43
N GLU A 332 45.41 -44.91 -117.54
CA GLU A 332 46.49 -45.17 -116.58
C GLU A 332 47.76 -45.74 -117.26
N ALA A 333 47.61 -46.49 -118.37
CA ALA A 333 48.74 -46.92 -119.19
C ALA A 333 49.37 -45.75 -119.97
N ALA A 334 48.55 -44.86 -120.53
CA ALA A 334 49.00 -43.69 -121.28
C ALA A 334 49.70 -42.62 -120.42
N GLU A 335 49.33 -42.48 -119.14
CA GLU A 335 49.98 -41.53 -118.21
C GLU A 335 51.37 -42.02 -117.76
N ARG A 336 51.55 -43.33 -117.58
CA ARG A 336 52.87 -43.94 -117.31
C ARG A 336 53.82 -43.82 -118.50
N GLU A 337 53.30 -43.98 -119.72
CA GLU A 337 54.08 -43.84 -120.96
C GLU A 337 54.46 -42.38 -121.25
N ARG A 338 53.62 -41.38 -120.90
CA ARG A 338 53.97 -39.95 -121.02
C ARG A 338 55.09 -39.52 -120.08
N LEU A 339 55.12 -40.04 -118.85
CA LEU A 339 56.16 -39.71 -117.87
C LEU A 339 57.53 -40.30 -118.24
N GLU A 340 57.58 -41.49 -118.87
CA GLU A 340 58.83 -42.05 -119.40
C GLU A 340 59.33 -41.33 -120.66
N ARG A 341 58.41 -40.90 -121.56
CA ARG A 341 58.77 -40.12 -122.75
C ARG A 341 59.35 -38.75 -122.41
N GLU A 342 58.79 -38.02 -121.44
CA GLU A 342 59.31 -36.71 -121.00
C GLU A 342 60.70 -36.79 -120.33
N ALA A 343 61.05 -37.94 -119.74
CA ALA A 343 62.39 -38.18 -119.19
C ALA A 343 63.44 -38.44 -120.29
N SER A 344 63.06 -39.09 -121.40
CA SER A 344 63.96 -39.38 -122.53
C SER A 344 64.23 -38.16 -123.42
N GLU A 345 63.21 -37.36 -123.73
CA GLU A 345 63.36 -36.21 -124.66
C GLU A 345 64.25 -35.09 -124.09
N ARG A 346 64.33 -34.96 -122.76
CA ARG A 346 65.26 -34.00 -122.12
C ARG A 346 66.71 -34.41 -122.30
N ALA A 347 67.01 -35.71 -122.41
CA ALA A 347 68.35 -36.19 -122.68
C ALA A 347 68.74 -35.91 -124.16
N GLU A 348 67.80 -36.06 -125.10
CA GLU A 348 68.03 -35.86 -126.53
C GLU A 348 68.25 -34.39 -126.93
N ARG A 349 67.53 -33.44 -126.33
CA ARG A 349 67.70 -32.01 -126.61
C ARG A 349 69.08 -31.47 -126.21
N GLN A 350 69.76 -32.10 -125.25
CA GLN A 350 71.11 -31.72 -124.85
C GLN A 350 72.13 -32.12 -125.92
N THR A 351 72.00 -33.31 -126.50
CA THR A 351 72.83 -33.81 -127.61
C THR A 351 72.64 -33.02 -128.91
N GLU A 352 71.45 -32.50 -129.16
CA GLU A 352 71.14 -31.72 -130.37
C GLU A 352 71.81 -30.34 -130.38
N LEU A 353 71.96 -29.70 -129.21
CA LEU A 353 72.61 -28.38 -129.08
C LEU A 353 74.14 -28.42 -129.34
N ASP A 354 74.83 -29.45 -128.83
CA ASP A 354 76.28 -29.61 -129.02
C ASP A 354 76.65 -29.89 -130.50
N ARG A 355 75.70 -30.47 -131.24
CA ARG A 355 75.84 -30.79 -132.66
C ARG A 355 75.75 -29.54 -133.53
N LEU A 356 74.75 -28.69 -133.30
CA LEU A 356 74.53 -27.46 -134.06
C LEU A 356 75.72 -26.49 -133.94
N HIS A 357 76.41 -26.47 -132.80
CA HIS A 357 77.59 -25.63 -132.61
C HIS A 357 78.76 -26.04 -133.52
N ARG A 358 78.99 -27.34 -133.71
CA ARG A 358 80.15 -27.88 -134.43
C ARG A 358 80.02 -27.69 -135.95
N ALA A 359 78.81 -27.85 -136.48
CA ALA A 359 78.56 -27.74 -137.91
C ALA A 359 78.61 -26.28 -138.42
N SER A 360 78.28 -25.30 -137.57
CA SER A 360 78.37 -23.88 -137.94
C SER A 360 79.81 -23.41 -138.23
N GLN A 361 80.81 -23.98 -137.56
CA GLN A 361 82.23 -23.66 -137.80
C GLN A 361 82.73 -24.22 -139.14
N GLN A 362 82.38 -25.46 -139.49
CA GLN A 362 82.80 -26.09 -140.74
C GLN A 362 82.20 -25.42 -141.99
N MET A 363 80.95 -24.95 -141.91
CA MET A 363 80.28 -24.31 -143.05
C MET A 363 80.88 -22.94 -143.40
N LEU A 364 81.48 -22.25 -142.42
CA LEU A 364 82.16 -20.99 -142.64
C LEU A 364 83.51 -21.18 -143.35
N ASP A 365 84.27 -22.21 -142.97
CA ASP A 365 85.55 -22.57 -143.62
C ASP A 365 85.34 -22.98 -145.09
N ALA A 366 84.26 -23.71 -145.39
CA ALA A 366 83.90 -24.10 -146.77
C ALA A 366 83.56 -22.88 -147.66
N LEU A 367 82.89 -21.86 -147.13
CA LEU A 367 82.58 -20.63 -147.86
C LEU A 367 83.83 -19.83 -148.25
N MET A 368 84.92 -19.92 -147.47
CA MET A 368 86.19 -19.26 -147.75
C MET A 368 86.98 -19.95 -148.87
N GLN A 369 87.01 -21.29 -148.89
CA GLN A 369 87.65 -22.07 -149.97
C GLN A 369 86.91 -21.94 -151.30
N TRP A 370 85.57 -21.93 -151.31
CA TRP A 370 84.79 -21.74 -152.54
C TRP A 370 85.13 -20.41 -153.25
N ARG A 371 85.39 -19.36 -152.47
CA ARG A 371 85.79 -18.04 -152.97
C ARG A 371 87.19 -18.02 -153.59
N ALA A 372 88.09 -18.94 -153.17
CA ALA A 372 89.44 -19.07 -153.72
C ALA A 372 89.41 -19.81 -155.07
N ALA A 373 88.71 -20.94 -155.14
CA ALA A 373 88.60 -21.76 -156.36
C ALA A 373 87.93 -21.03 -157.55
N GLU A 374 86.89 -20.21 -157.32
CA GLU A 374 86.22 -19.44 -158.38
C GLU A 374 87.07 -18.24 -158.88
N ARG A 375 88.13 -17.85 -158.15
CA ARG A 375 89.08 -16.79 -158.55
C ARG A 375 90.12 -17.29 -159.57
N ASP A 376 90.56 -18.54 -159.44
CA ASP A 376 91.61 -19.14 -160.29
C ASP A 376 91.03 -19.96 -161.46
N GLY A 377 89.72 -20.21 -161.46
CA GLY A 377 89.02 -20.97 -162.50
C GLY A 377 89.26 -22.47 -162.43
N ASP A 378 89.74 -22.97 -161.29
CA ASP A 378 90.10 -24.37 -161.06
C ASP A 378 88.86 -25.18 -160.65
N GLU A 379 88.31 -25.91 -161.61
CA GLU A 379 87.06 -26.65 -161.47
C GLU A 379 87.18 -27.83 -160.47
N GLU A 380 88.37 -28.38 -160.24
CA GLU A 380 88.59 -29.43 -159.22
C GLU A 380 88.40 -28.87 -157.81
N GLU A 381 88.96 -27.69 -157.53
CA GLU A 381 88.89 -27.05 -156.23
C GLU A 381 87.46 -26.53 -155.94
N LEU A 382 86.72 -26.19 -156.99
CA LEU A 382 85.28 -25.91 -156.92
C LEU A 382 84.46 -27.14 -156.54
N GLN A 383 84.80 -28.32 -157.05
CA GLN A 383 84.17 -29.56 -156.60
C GLN A 383 84.52 -29.89 -155.15
N HIS A 384 85.77 -29.68 -154.73
CA HIS A 384 86.19 -29.92 -153.33
C HIS A 384 85.51 -28.97 -152.34
N ALA A 385 85.48 -27.67 -152.62
CA ALA A 385 84.81 -26.70 -151.76
C ALA A 385 83.29 -26.95 -151.68
N ARG A 386 82.67 -27.41 -152.77
CA ARG A 386 81.26 -27.86 -152.76
C ARG A 386 81.08 -29.13 -151.93
N ALA A 387 81.97 -30.12 -152.05
CA ALA A 387 81.93 -31.32 -151.23
C ALA A 387 82.08 -30.98 -149.73
N ALA A 388 83.00 -30.07 -149.37
CA ALA A 388 83.20 -29.63 -148.00
C ALA A 388 82.00 -28.85 -147.43
N ARG A 389 81.37 -27.97 -148.23
CA ARG A 389 80.11 -27.31 -147.86
C ARG A 389 79.00 -28.33 -147.64
N ASP A 390 78.86 -29.29 -148.55
CA ASP A 390 77.79 -30.29 -148.49
C ASP A 390 78.00 -31.28 -147.33
N GLU A 391 79.25 -31.58 -146.95
CA GLU A 391 79.59 -32.37 -145.77
C GLU A 391 79.28 -31.62 -144.46
N ALA A 392 79.57 -30.32 -144.39
CA ALA A 392 79.19 -29.49 -143.24
C ALA A 392 77.67 -29.35 -143.10
N ILE A 393 76.94 -29.19 -144.21
CA ILE A 393 75.47 -29.19 -144.23
C ILE A 393 74.94 -30.57 -143.81
N ALA A 394 75.55 -31.66 -144.26
CA ALA A 394 75.20 -33.01 -143.83
C ALA A 394 75.42 -33.20 -142.32
N ALA A 395 76.55 -32.76 -141.77
CA ALA A 395 76.83 -32.81 -140.33
C ALA A 395 75.81 -32.00 -139.51
N ALA A 396 75.38 -30.83 -139.99
CA ALA A 396 74.37 -29.98 -139.33
C ALA A 396 72.96 -30.58 -139.35
N THR A 397 72.59 -31.32 -140.40
CA THR A 397 71.20 -31.74 -140.64
C THR A 397 70.92 -33.19 -140.29
N GLN A 398 71.95 -34.03 -140.21
CA GLN A 398 71.73 -35.48 -140.09
C GLN A 398 71.40 -35.93 -138.68
N ALA A 399 70.29 -35.46 -138.12
CA ALA A 399 69.66 -36.04 -136.95
C ALA A 399 69.83 -37.58 -136.97
N GLU A 400 70.67 -38.08 -136.04
CA GLU A 400 71.00 -39.49 -135.98
C GLU A 400 69.73 -40.22 -135.59
N THR A 401 69.21 -40.94 -136.58
CA THR A 401 68.06 -41.82 -136.46
C THR A 401 68.48 -43.07 -135.70
N THR A 402 68.54 -42.96 -134.38
CA THR A 402 68.60 -44.15 -133.52
C THR A 402 67.18 -44.57 -133.20
N THR A 403 66.75 -45.52 -134.02
CA THR A 403 65.70 -46.52 -133.83
C THR A 403 65.47 -46.93 -132.37
N ALA A 404 64.48 -46.34 -131.71
CA ALA A 404 63.19 -46.95 -131.33
C ALA A 404 62.37 -45.99 -130.46
#